data_AF-A0A8E2FAM8-F1
#
_entry.id   AF-A0A8E2FAM8-F1
#
_cell.length_a   1.000
_cell.length_b   1.000
_cell.length_c   1.000
_cell.angle_alpha   90.00
_cell.angle_beta   90.00
_cell.angle_gamma   90.00
#
_symmetry.space_group_name_H-M   'P 1'
#
loop_
_entity.id
_entity.type
_entity.pdbx_description
1 polymer ?
#
loop_
_entity_poly.entity_id
_entity_poly.type
_entity_poly.pdbx_seq_one_letter_code
_entity_poly.pdbx_strand_id
1 'polypeptide(L)'
;MQSLDGLDDHLILETRQNCALVLTDWGRFDEALELLHQIRDARKKSLGEDHPSTLTTIHTIAKIYENQSKYEEALDLHKSVLEFQQKRLGKNHHSTLDTMDSIASVVLREQGRYKETLKWCTEARQGLVKELGVDHPFTLASTFCIASIFELQGKYEEAVELYQQVLEIDKATSGIDHHPSTLMAVQGTADVLEQQGQHDEALRRYQRVKNSLEERLGKDHPETLIIVFRIGAVWEGKRNYDEALKFFQQAMDEYQKILGDNHPWTHRARCGLSGVFVKMGGCDEAAQIHSDALRGLETILGSEHRETLTAMHNMAVILEKQGRYTDASDLYQRAATGREKVLGKWCRETWYSRIGVWKIVP
;
A
#
# COMPACT_ATOMS: atom_id res chain seq x y z
N MET A 1 -33.84 -1.81 38.07
CA MET A 1 -32.36 -1.82 37.99
C MET A 1 -32.04 -2.50 36.66
N GLN A 2 -31.87 -1.71 35.60
CA GLN A 2 -31.63 -2.18 34.23
C GLN A 2 -30.25 -2.82 34.15
N SER A 3 -30.17 -4.06 33.66
CA SER A 3 -28.89 -4.74 33.40
C SER A 3 -28.20 -4.10 32.20
N LEU A 4 -26.88 -3.97 32.34
CA LEU A 4 -25.92 -3.50 31.33
C LEU A 4 -25.74 -4.53 30.19
N ASP A 5 -26.79 -4.85 29.43
CA ASP A 5 -26.71 -5.79 28.29
C ASP A 5 -26.62 -5.09 26.91
N GLY A 6 -26.28 -3.80 26.88
CA GLY A 6 -26.16 -3.01 25.64
C GLY A 6 -24.81 -3.09 24.91
N LEU A 7 -23.83 -3.83 25.42
CA LEU A 7 -22.47 -3.87 24.85
C LEU A 7 -22.36 -4.70 23.55
N ASP A 8 -23.34 -5.56 23.26
CA ASP A 8 -23.40 -6.43 22.08
C ASP A 8 -24.34 -5.89 20.98
N ASP A 9 -24.90 -4.68 21.14
CA ASP A 9 -25.76 -4.09 20.12
C ASP A 9 -25.01 -3.90 18.81
N HIS A 10 -25.60 -4.37 17.70
CA HIS A 10 -24.99 -4.37 16.38
C HIS A 10 -24.51 -2.98 15.97
N LEU A 11 -25.28 -1.94 16.30
CA LEU A 11 -24.97 -0.55 15.97
C LEU A 11 -23.76 -0.02 16.76
N ILE A 12 -23.62 -0.44 18.02
CA ILE A 12 -22.46 -0.08 18.86
C ILE A 12 -21.20 -0.75 18.31
N LEU A 13 -21.29 -2.03 17.94
CA LEU A 13 -20.16 -2.77 17.35
C LEU A 13 -19.74 -2.21 15.99
N GLU A 14 -20.69 -1.75 15.17
CA GLU A 14 -20.41 -1.09 13.90
C GLU A 14 -19.73 0.27 14.10
N THR A 15 -20.21 1.07 15.05
CA THR A 15 -19.57 2.35 15.39
C THR A 15 -18.14 2.15 15.89
N ARG A 16 -17.92 1.15 16.76
CA ARG A 16 -16.58 0.79 17.25
C ARG A 16 -15.66 0.30 16.13
N GLN A 17 -16.19 -0.42 15.14
CA GLN A 17 -15.40 -0.82 13.97
C GLN A 17 -14.97 0.39 13.15
N ASN A 18 -15.84 1.39 12.96
CA ASN A 18 -15.47 2.63 12.29
C ASN A 18 -14.39 3.40 13.08
N CYS A 19 -14.46 3.42 14.42
CA CYS A 19 -13.37 3.97 15.24
C CYS A 19 -12.05 3.22 15.02
N ALA A 20 -12.08 1.89 14.91
CA ALA A 20 -10.87 1.11 14.62
C ALA A 20 -10.27 1.44 13.24
N LEU A 21 -11.09 1.72 12.23
CA LEU A 21 -10.61 2.17 10.92
C LEU A 21 -9.91 3.54 11.03
N VAL A 22 -10.50 4.50 11.75
CA VAL A 22 -9.87 5.81 11.98
C VAL A 22 -8.55 5.68 12.74
N LEU A 23 -8.49 4.82 13.75
CA LEU A 23 -7.25 4.53 14.48
C LEU A 23 -6.19 3.91 13.56
N THR A 24 -6.60 3.03 12.64
CA THR A 24 -5.72 2.43 11.63
C THR A 24 -5.14 3.49 10.70
N ASP A 25 -5.97 4.42 10.23
CA ASP A 25 -5.53 5.51 9.36
C ASP A 25 -4.48 6.39 10.06
N TRP A 26 -4.62 6.61 11.37
CA TRP A 26 -3.63 7.35 12.17
C TRP A 26 -2.40 6.53 12.57
N GLY A 27 -2.27 5.29 12.08
CA GLY A 27 -1.16 4.40 12.42
C GLY A 27 -1.21 3.82 13.84
N ARG A 28 -2.32 4.00 14.57
CA ARG A 28 -2.54 3.45 15.92
C ARG A 28 -3.04 2.01 15.84
N PHE A 29 -2.24 1.15 15.21
CA PHE A 29 -2.63 -0.21 14.85
C PHE A 29 -2.93 -1.10 16.05
N ASP A 30 -2.16 -1.00 17.14
CA ASP A 30 -2.34 -1.86 18.31
C ASP A 30 -3.68 -1.59 19.01
N GLU A 31 -4.06 -0.32 19.14
CA GLU A 31 -5.36 0.07 19.70
C GLU A 31 -6.52 -0.34 18.77
N ALA A 32 -6.34 -0.22 17.45
CA ALA A 32 -7.32 -0.69 16.48
C ALA A 32 -7.51 -2.21 16.56
N LEU A 33 -6.42 -2.98 16.68
CA LEU A 33 -6.45 -4.43 16.83
C LEU A 33 -7.12 -4.86 18.13
N GLU A 34 -6.81 -4.20 19.25
CA GLU A 34 -7.46 -4.50 20.54
C GLU A 34 -8.99 -4.32 20.42
N LEU A 35 -9.42 -3.21 19.82
CA LEU A 35 -10.83 -2.91 19.60
C LEU A 35 -11.50 -3.94 18.67
N LEU A 36 -10.85 -4.31 17.57
CA LEU A 36 -11.38 -5.27 16.61
C LEU A 36 -11.40 -6.70 17.14
N HIS A 37 -10.44 -7.10 17.98
CA HIS A 37 -10.48 -8.39 18.64
C HIS A 37 -11.67 -8.49 19.61
N GLN A 38 -11.95 -7.44 20.38
CA GLN A 38 -13.14 -7.38 21.22
C GLN A 38 -14.43 -7.47 20.39
N ILE A 39 -14.51 -6.73 19.26
CA ILE A 39 -15.67 -6.78 18.35
C ILE A 39 -15.83 -8.17 17.73
N ARG A 40 -14.74 -8.79 17.28
CA ARG A 40 -14.75 -10.14 16.68
C ARG A 40 -15.28 -11.15 17.69
N ASP A 41 -14.81 -11.10 18.93
CA ASP A 41 -15.20 -12.07 19.96
C ASP A 41 -16.66 -11.90 20.36
N ALA A 42 -17.15 -10.66 20.46
CA ALA A 42 -18.56 -10.34 20.68
C ALA A 42 -19.45 -10.86 19.53
N ARG A 43 -19.10 -10.55 18.27
CA ARG A 43 -19.85 -11.00 17.08
C ARG A 43 -19.80 -12.51 16.90
N LYS A 44 -18.67 -13.16 17.19
CA LYS A 44 -18.55 -14.62 17.16
C LYS A 44 -19.48 -15.27 18.18
N LYS A 45 -19.63 -14.68 19.37
CA LYS A 45 -20.53 -15.17 20.42
C LYS A 45 -22.02 -14.97 20.08
N SER A 46 -22.39 -13.83 19.50
CA SER A 46 -23.79 -13.48 19.24
C SER A 46 -24.32 -13.96 17.87
N LEU A 47 -23.50 -13.88 16.82
CA LEU A 47 -23.90 -14.14 15.43
C LEU A 47 -23.29 -15.41 14.85
N GLY A 48 -22.25 -15.95 15.50
CA GLY A 48 -21.46 -17.08 15.02
C GLY A 48 -20.23 -16.67 14.21
N GLU A 49 -19.34 -17.64 13.99
CA GLU A 49 -18.06 -17.48 13.29
C GLU A 49 -18.24 -17.15 11.80
N ASP A 50 -19.24 -17.76 11.17
CA ASP A 50 -19.49 -17.67 9.72
C ASP A 50 -20.42 -16.49 9.35
N HIS A 51 -20.74 -15.61 10.29
CA HIS A 51 -21.62 -14.48 10.04
C HIS A 51 -20.90 -13.39 9.23
N PRO A 52 -21.54 -12.77 8.21
CA PRO A 52 -20.91 -11.73 7.39
C PRO A 52 -20.22 -10.63 8.21
N SER A 53 -20.88 -10.08 9.23
CA SER A 53 -20.27 -9.05 10.10
C SER A 53 -19.04 -9.55 10.88
N THR A 54 -19.00 -10.82 11.29
CA THR A 54 -17.83 -11.44 11.93
C THR A 54 -16.68 -11.54 10.93
N LEU A 55 -16.97 -12.05 9.71
CA LEU A 55 -16.00 -12.16 8.62
C LEU A 55 -15.45 -10.80 8.17
N THR A 56 -16.29 -9.77 8.09
CA THR A 56 -15.84 -8.39 7.81
C THR A 56 -14.86 -7.89 8.87
N THR A 57 -15.11 -8.20 10.14
CA THR A 57 -14.19 -7.81 11.24
C THR A 57 -12.84 -8.51 11.09
N ILE A 58 -12.85 -9.82 10.81
CA ILE A 58 -11.63 -10.62 10.61
C ILE A 58 -10.85 -10.10 9.39
N HIS A 59 -11.55 -9.78 8.31
CA HIS A 59 -10.95 -9.17 7.13
C HIS A 59 -10.31 -7.81 7.46
N THR A 60 -10.95 -6.95 8.28
CA THR A 60 -10.34 -5.70 8.74
C THR A 60 -9.09 -5.94 9.58
N ILE A 61 -9.10 -6.92 10.49
CA ILE A 61 -7.92 -7.32 11.27
C ILE A 61 -6.77 -7.74 10.34
N ALA A 62 -7.07 -8.52 9.29
CA ALA A 62 -6.09 -8.96 8.31
C ALA A 62 -5.47 -7.77 7.54
N LYS A 63 -6.27 -6.78 7.14
CA LYS A 63 -5.76 -5.52 6.54
C LYS A 63 -4.85 -4.73 7.47
N ILE A 64 -5.13 -4.71 8.77
CA ILE A 64 -4.24 -4.06 9.74
C ILE A 64 -2.91 -4.82 9.84
N TYR A 65 -2.93 -6.15 9.83
CA TYR A 65 -1.70 -6.92 9.77
C TYR A 65 -0.92 -6.69 8.47
N GLU A 66 -1.59 -6.55 7.33
CA GLU A 66 -0.94 -6.09 6.07
C GLU A 66 -0.28 -4.71 6.25
N ASN A 67 -0.98 -3.75 6.86
CA ASN A 67 -0.45 -2.41 7.16
C ASN A 67 0.69 -2.42 8.19
N GLN A 68 0.80 -3.46 9.01
CA GLN A 68 1.94 -3.68 9.90
C GLN A 68 3.07 -4.48 9.23
N SER A 69 2.95 -4.83 7.95
CA SER A 69 3.86 -5.75 7.24
C SER A 69 3.96 -7.16 7.86
N LYS A 70 2.95 -7.58 8.63
CA LYS A 70 2.78 -8.93 9.18
C LYS A 70 1.97 -9.79 8.20
N TYR A 71 2.59 -10.07 7.05
CA TYR A 71 1.89 -10.61 5.90
C TYR A 71 1.50 -12.08 6.06
N GLU A 72 2.29 -12.90 6.77
CA GLU A 72 1.93 -14.29 7.08
C GLU A 72 0.64 -14.35 7.93
N GLU A 73 0.54 -13.54 9.00
CA GLU A 73 -0.66 -13.45 9.83
C GLU A 73 -1.87 -12.89 9.04
N ALA A 74 -1.65 -11.88 8.19
CA ALA A 74 -2.70 -11.35 7.31
C ALA A 74 -3.21 -12.43 6.34
N LEU A 75 -2.30 -13.20 5.76
CA LEU A 75 -2.60 -14.24 4.77
C LEU A 75 -3.44 -15.36 5.39
N ASP A 76 -3.09 -15.81 6.59
CA ASP A 76 -3.83 -16.87 7.29
C ASP A 76 -5.26 -16.43 7.62
N LEU A 77 -5.45 -15.20 8.09
CA LEU A 77 -6.78 -14.66 8.35
C LEU A 77 -7.59 -14.48 7.07
N HIS A 78 -7.00 -13.94 6.01
CA HIS A 78 -7.72 -13.80 4.75
C HIS A 78 -8.10 -15.15 4.14
N LYS A 79 -7.24 -16.17 4.21
CA LYS A 79 -7.58 -17.54 3.78
C LYS A 79 -8.75 -18.11 4.57
N SER A 80 -8.74 -17.94 5.88
CA SER A 80 -9.86 -18.35 6.74
C SER A 80 -11.17 -17.66 6.32
N VAL A 81 -11.15 -16.33 6.14
CA VAL A 81 -12.33 -15.57 5.68
C VAL A 81 -12.80 -16.05 4.30
N LEU A 82 -11.86 -16.29 3.38
CA LEU A 82 -12.15 -16.74 2.03
C LEU A 82 -12.88 -18.09 2.03
N GLU A 83 -12.44 -19.06 2.83
CA GLU A 83 -13.08 -20.38 2.90
C GLU A 83 -14.54 -20.29 3.33
N PHE A 84 -14.85 -19.44 4.32
CA PHE A 84 -16.22 -19.23 4.79
C PHE A 84 -17.07 -18.47 3.76
N GLN A 85 -16.53 -17.39 3.17
CA GLN A 85 -17.23 -16.62 2.15
C GLN A 85 -17.51 -17.46 0.90
N GLN A 86 -16.57 -18.30 0.45
CA GLN A 86 -16.78 -19.20 -0.68
C GLN A 86 -17.89 -20.23 -0.41
N LYS A 87 -17.95 -20.80 0.80
CA LYS A 87 -18.99 -21.79 1.17
C LYS A 87 -20.37 -21.15 1.28
N ARG A 88 -20.46 -19.95 1.85
CA ARG A 88 -21.74 -19.32 2.21
C ARG A 88 -22.29 -18.40 1.12
N LEU A 89 -21.44 -17.58 0.54
CA LEU A 89 -21.80 -16.53 -0.42
C LEU A 89 -21.52 -16.97 -1.86
N GLY A 90 -20.64 -17.95 -2.04
CA GLY A 90 -20.18 -18.41 -3.35
C GLY A 90 -18.87 -17.74 -3.77
N LYS A 91 -18.23 -18.32 -4.78
CA LYS A 91 -16.90 -17.89 -5.27
C LYS A 91 -16.89 -16.51 -5.91
N ASN A 92 -18.04 -16.05 -6.38
CA ASN A 92 -18.18 -14.82 -7.17
C ASN A 92 -18.91 -13.71 -6.42
N HIS A 93 -19.20 -13.90 -5.13
CA HIS A 93 -19.79 -12.86 -4.31
C HIS A 93 -18.78 -11.75 -4.00
N HIS A 94 -19.24 -10.50 -3.96
CA HIS A 94 -18.37 -9.32 -3.80
C HIS A 94 -17.38 -9.43 -2.62
N SER A 95 -17.83 -9.85 -1.43
CA SER A 95 -16.94 -9.98 -0.27
C SER A 95 -15.88 -11.06 -0.45
N THR A 96 -16.22 -12.15 -1.14
CA THR A 96 -15.29 -13.23 -1.49
C THR A 96 -14.16 -12.67 -2.35
N LEU A 97 -14.50 -11.86 -3.35
CA LEU A 97 -13.55 -11.27 -4.27
C LEU A 97 -12.65 -10.22 -3.62
N ASP A 98 -13.21 -9.36 -2.77
CA ASP A 98 -12.44 -8.37 -2.01
C ASP A 98 -11.39 -9.04 -1.10
N THR A 99 -11.76 -10.16 -0.46
CA THR A 99 -10.82 -11.00 0.29
C THR A 99 -9.78 -11.64 -0.63
N MET A 100 -10.14 -12.06 -1.84
CA MET A 100 -9.19 -12.62 -2.81
C MET A 100 -8.18 -11.58 -3.30
N ASP A 101 -8.62 -10.36 -3.61
CA ASP A 101 -7.74 -9.26 -4.00
C ASP A 101 -6.78 -8.89 -2.86
N SER A 102 -7.27 -8.92 -1.62
CA SER A 102 -6.43 -8.69 -0.43
C SER A 102 -5.38 -9.79 -0.25
N ILE A 103 -5.76 -11.08 -0.41
CA ILE A 103 -4.80 -12.20 -0.42
C ILE A 103 -3.75 -11.99 -1.50
N ALA A 104 -4.17 -11.56 -2.69
CA ALA A 104 -3.23 -11.34 -3.77
C ALA A 104 -2.26 -10.20 -3.45
N SER A 105 -2.72 -9.07 -2.89
CA SER A 105 -1.84 -7.99 -2.39
C SER A 105 -0.83 -8.51 -1.37
N VAL A 106 -1.28 -9.28 -0.38
CA VAL A 106 -0.43 -9.83 0.69
C VAL A 106 0.62 -10.80 0.12
N VAL A 107 0.22 -11.76 -0.72
CA VAL A 107 1.16 -12.73 -1.32
C VAL A 107 2.16 -12.06 -2.27
N LEU A 108 1.72 -11.02 -2.98
CA LEU A 108 2.60 -10.20 -3.82
C LEU A 108 3.68 -9.49 -3.00
N ARG A 109 3.31 -8.98 -1.83
CA ARG A 109 4.23 -8.24 -0.95
C ARG A 109 5.20 -9.16 -0.21
N GLU A 110 4.78 -10.36 0.14
CA GLU A 110 5.60 -11.19 1.04
C GLU A 110 6.52 -12.20 0.34
N GLN A 111 6.16 -12.79 -0.81
CA GLN A 111 6.77 -14.10 -1.09
C GLN A 111 7.21 -14.43 -2.51
N GLY A 112 7.10 -13.56 -3.52
CA GLY A 112 7.46 -13.97 -4.89
C GLY A 112 6.73 -15.25 -5.36
N ARG A 113 5.65 -15.66 -4.65
CA ARG A 113 4.76 -16.78 -4.95
C ARG A 113 3.77 -16.39 -6.03
N TYR A 114 4.27 -15.61 -6.98
CA TYR A 114 3.52 -15.04 -8.09
C TYR A 114 2.77 -16.11 -8.87
N LYS A 115 3.30 -17.34 -8.96
CA LYS A 115 2.66 -18.45 -9.69
C LYS A 115 1.34 -18.89 -9.07
N GLU A 116 1.27 -18.98 -7.74
CA GLU A 116 0.07 -19.42 -7.04
C GLU A 116 -0.99 -18.33 -7.07
N THR A 117 -0.60 -17.10 -6.75
CA THR A 117 -1.48 -15.92 -6.84
C THR A 117 -2.01 -15.72 -8.25
N LEU A 118 -1.15 -15.81 -9.26
CA LEU A 118 -1.56 -15.63 -10.66
C LEU A 118 -2.59 -16.67 -11.08
N LYS A 119 -2.40 -17.94 -10.69
CA LYS A 119 -3.36 -19.00 -10.95
C LYS A 119 -4.72 -18.65 -10.33
N TRP A 120 -4.72 -18.23 -9.07
CA TRP A 120 -5.93 -17.91 -8.34
C TRP A 120 -6.67 -16.70 -8.92
N CYS A 121 -5.98 -15.58 -9.16
CA CYS A 121 -6.59 -14.38 -9.75
C CYS A 121 -7.13 -14.66 -11.16
N THR A 122 -6.45 -15.51 -11.94
CA THR A 122 -6.92 -15.93 -13.26
C THR A 122 -8.20 -16.76 -13.17
N GLU A 123 -8.27 -17.73 -12.25
CA GLU A 123 -9.47 -18.54 -12.02
C GLU A 123 -10.65 -17.69 -11.53
N ALA A 124 -10.40 -16.74 -10.62
CA ALA A 124 -11.38 -15.79 -10.12
C ALA A 124 -11.96 -14.94 -11.25
N ARG A 125 -11.09 -14.32 -12.05
CA ARG A 125 -11.49 -13.50 -13.20
C ARG A 125 -12.33 -14.29 -14.19
N GLN A 126 -11.98 -15.55 -14.47
CA GLN A 126 -12.78 -16.40 -15.36
C GLN A 126 -14.19 -16.66 -14.83
N GLY A 127 -14.36 -16.81 -13.52
CA GLY A 127 -15.68 -16.90 -12.88
C GLY A 127 -16.48 -15.61 -13.05
N LEU A 128 -15.84 -14.46 -12.78
CA LEU A 128 -16.47 -13.14 -12.84
C LEU A 128 -16.89 -12.74 -14.25
N VAL A 129 -16.06 -13.01 -15.25
CA VAL A 129 -16.41 -12.78 -16.65
C VAL A 129 -17.67 -13.55 -17.04
N LYS A 130 -17.84 -14.78 -16.53
CA LYS A 130 -19.02 -15.62 -16.84
C LYS A 130 -20.30 -15.14 -16.16
N GLU A 131 -20.20 -14.64 -14.93
CA GLU A 131 -21.39 -14.29 -14.14
C GLU A 131 -21.77 -12.82 -14.22
N LEU A 132 -20.79 -11.93 -14.22
CA LEU A 132 -20.99 -10.48 -14.10
C LEU A 132 -20.62 -9.72 -15.38
N GLY A 133 -19.93 -10.37 -16.32
CA GLY A 133 -19.42 -9.74 -17.53
C GLY A 133 -17.99 -9.20 -17.39
N VAL A 134 -17.43 -8.78 -18.52
CA VAL A 134 -16.05 -8.28 -18.64
C VAL A 134 -15.87 -6.88 -18.08
N ASP A 135 -16.95 -6.12 -18.01
CA ASP A 135 -17.03 -4.71 -17.63
C ASP A 135 -17.35 -4.48 -16.16
N HIS A 136 -17.73 -5.53 -15.43
CA HIS A 136 -18.04 -5.41 -14.02
C HIS A 136 -16.82 -4.94 -13.21
N PRO A 137 -16.97 -3.98 -12.26
CA PRO A 137 -15.88 -3.47 -11.43
C PRO A 137 -14.97 -4.53 -10.80
N PHE A 138 -15.54 -5.65 -10.35
CA PHE A 138 -14.76 -6.77 -9.78
C PHE A 138 -13.96 -7.55 -10.84
N THR A 139 -14.48 -7.68 -12.06
CA THR A 139 -13.71 -8.26 -13.18
C THR A 139 -12.53 -7.35 -13.52
N LEU A 140 -12.72 -6.03 -13.45
CA LEU A 140 -11.64 -5.06 -13.64
C LEU A 140 -10.61 -5.09 -12.50
N ALA A 141 -11.05 -5.19 -11.24
CA ALA A 141 -10.15 -5.29 -10.07
C ALA A 141 -9.28 -6.56 -10.13
N SER A 142 -9.88 -7.71 -10.46
CA SER A 142 -9.11 -8.95 -10.64
C SER A 142 -8.14 -8.88 -11.84
N THR A 143 -8.51 -8.17 -12.91
CA THR A 143 -7.61 -7.89 -14.05
C THR A 143 -6.43 -7.01 -13.64
N PHE A 144 -6.70 -5.96 -12.84
CA PHE A 144 -5.66 -5.10 -12.26
C PHE A 144 -4.71 -5.92 -11.40
N CYS A 145 -5.23 -6.81 -10.55
CA CYS A 145 -4.38 -7.68 -9.73
C CYS A 145 -3.45 -8.55 -10.57
N ILE A 146 -3.93 -9.14 -11.67
CA ILE A 146 -3.10 -9.92 -12.59
C ILE A 146 -2.01 -9.04 -13.23
N ALA A 147 -2.35 -7.81 -13.62
CA ALA A 147 -1.40 -6.86 -14.19
C ALA A 147 -0.30 -6.48 -13.20
N SER A 148 -0.64 -6.22 -11.93
CA SER A 148 0.35 -5.95 -10.88
C SER A 148 1.27 -7.15 -10.60
N ILE A 149 0.78 -8.39 -10.75
CA ILE A 149 1.63 -9.59 -10.67
C ILE A 149 2.65 -9.62 -11.82
N PHE A 150 2.23 -9.29 -13.04
CA PHE A 150 3.15 -9.24 -14.18
C PHE A 150 4.19 -8.12 -14.04
N GLU A 151 3.79 -6.94 -13.57
CA GLU A 151 4.71 -5.85 -13.24
C GLU A 151 5.81 -6.29 -12.27
N LEU A 152 5.43 -6.95 -11.16
CA LEU A 152 6.40 -7.46 -10.18
C LEU A 152 7.29 -8.58 -10.71
N GLN A 153 6.84 -9.31 -11.73
CA GLN A 153 7.66 -10.29 -12.47
C GLN A 153 8.58 -9.63 -13.51
N GLY A 154 8.48 -8.32 -13.74
CA GLY A 154 9.19 -7.62 -14.81
C GLY A 154 8.60 -7.86 -16.21
N LYS A 155 7.39 -8.42 -16.28
CA LYS A 155 6.62 -8.67 -17.50
C LYS A 155 5.77 -7.46 -17.83
N TYR A 156 6.44 -6.38 -18.20
CA TYR A 156 5.81 -5.08 -18.33
C TYR A 156 4.86 -5.01 -19.53
N GLU A 157 5.17 -5.69 -20.62
CA GLU A 157 4.31 -5.75 -21.80
C GLU A 157 2.95 -6.38 -21.45
N GLU A 158 2.94 -7.53 -20.78
CA GLU A 158 1.70 -8.20 -20.37
C GLU A 158 0.91 -7.38 -19.32
N ALA A 159 1.61 -6.66 -18.43
CA ALA A 159 0.96 -5.77 -17.46
C ALA A 159 0.28 -4.57 -18.16
N VAL A 160 0.98 -3.92 -19.10
CA VAL A 160 0.44 -2.79 -19.86
C VAL A 160 -0.75 -3.20 -20.71
N GLU A 161 -0.71 -4.37 -21.35
CA GLU A 161 -1.86 -4.89 -22.12
C GLU A 161 -3.11 -5.05 -21.24
N LEU A 162 -2.97 -5.59 -20.03
CA LEU A 162 -4.09 -5.76 -19.10
C LEU A 162 -4.59 -4.42 -18.55
N TYR A 163 -3.71 -3.49 -18.19
CA TYR A 163 -4.12 -2.15 -17.80
C TYR A 163 -4.85 -1.44 -18.94
N GLN A 164 -4.34 -1.55 -20.18
CA GLN A 164 -4.99 -0.97 -21.35
C GLN A 164 -6.38 -1.59 -21.59
N GLN A 165 -6.54 -2.90 -21.41
CA GLN A 165 -7.86 -3.57 -21.48
C GLN A 165 -8.84 -2.98 -20.46
N VAL A 166 -8.42 -2.81 -19.20
CA VAL A 166 -9.26 -2.19 -18.16
C VAL A 166 -9.67 -0.76 -18.57
N LEU A 167 -8.74 0.02 -19.11
CA LEU A 167 -9.01 1.38 -19.56
C LEU A 167 -9.95 1.44 -20.76
N GLU A 168 -9.83 0.54 -21.75
CA GLU A 168 -10.72 0.52 -22.92
C GLU A 168 -12.13 0.06 -22.56
N ILE A 169 -12.25 -0.95 -21.69
CA ILE A 169 -13.55 -1.42 -21.20
C ILE A 169 -14.26 -0.31 -20.43
N ASP A 170 -13.56 0.35 -19.51
CA ASP A 170 -14.17 1.38 -18.68
C ASP A 170 -14.52 2.67 -19.45
N LYS A 171 -13.70 3.06 -20.44
CA LYS A 171 -14.06 4.12 -21.40
C LYS A 171 -15.37 3.83 -22.14
N ALA A 172 -15.65 2.56 -22.43
CA ALA A 172 -16.83 2.15 -23.18
C ALA A 172 -18.10 2.10 -22.32
N THR A 173 -17.98 1.88 -21.00
CA THR A 173 -19.13 1.67 -20.10
C THR A 173 -19.48 2.86 -19.21
N SER A 174 -18.49 3.54 -18.62
CA SER A 174 -18.75 4.50 -17.52
C SER A 174 -18.71 5.96 -17.96
N GLY A 175 -18.26 6.25 -19.18
CA GLY A 175 -17.82 7.60 -19.53
C GLY A 175 -16.53 7.97 -18.76
N ILE A 176 -15.77 8.87 -19.36
CA ILE A 176 -14.36 9.17 -19.05
C ILE A 176 -14.10 9.45 -17.54
N ASP A 177 -13.06 8.80 -17.01
CA ASP A 177 -12.20 9.22 -15.89
C ASP A 177 -12.71 9.17 -14.44
N HIS A 178 -13.93 8.70 -14.15
CA HIS A 178 -14.50 8.89 -12.81
C HIS A 178 -14.62 7.62 -11.94
N HIS A 179 -14.34 6.43 -12.46
CA HIS A 179 -14.48 5.19 -11.68
C HIS A 179 -13.16 4.84 -10.93
N PRO A 180 -13.21 4.39 -9.65
CA PRO A 180 -12.00 4.04 -8.89
C PRO A 180 -11.08 3.02 -9.58
N SER A 181 -11.65 2.04 -10.28
CA SER A 181 -10.86 1.06 -11.04
C SER A 181 -10.13 1.67 -12.25
N THR A 182 -10.65 2.73 -12.85
CA THR A 182 -9.97 3.49 -13.92
C THR A 182 -8.74 4.17 -13.36
N LEU A 183 -8.88 4.84 -12.22
CA LEU A 183 -7.79 5.57 -11.58
C LEU A 183 -6.67 4.59 -11.16
N MET A 184 -7.04 3.42 -10.63
CA MET A 184 -6.09 2.34 -10.35
C MET A 184 -5.36 1.87 -11.62
N ALA A 185 -6.07 1.61 -12.71
CA ALA A 185 -5.45 1.16 -13.96
C ALA A 185 -4.55 2.22 -14.62
N VAL A 186 -4.96 3.50 -14.60
CA VAL A 186 -4.12 4.61 -15.10
C VAL A 186 -2.87 4.75 -14.22
N GLN A 187 -3.02 4.63 -12.90
CA GLN A 187 -1.90 4.65 -11.96
C GLN A 187 -0.93 3.48 -12.22
N GLY A 188 -1.43 2.25 -12.33
CA GLY A 188 -0.59 1.08 -12.61
C GLY A 188 0.13 1.17 -13.96
N THR A 189 -0.54 1.74 -14.98
CA THR A 189 0.14 2.02 -16.26
C THR A 189 1.26 3.04 -16.09
N ALA A 190 1.03 4.11 -15.32
CA ALA A 190 2.02 5.14 -15.06
C ALA A 190 3.22 4.60 -14.26
N ASP A 191 2.98 3.73 -13.27
CA ASP A 191 4.02 3.04 -12.50
C ASP A 191 4.91 2.21 -13.44
N VAL A 192 4.33 1.40 -14.34
CA VAL A 192 5.10 0.61 -15.32
C VAL A 192 5.89 1.50 -16.28
N LEU A 193 5.28 2.57 -16.79
CA LEU A 193 5.95 3.52 -17.68
C LEU A 193 7.13 4.20 -16.99
N GLU A 194 7.00 4.53 -15.70
CA GLU A 194 8.11 5.05 -14.90
C GLU A 194 9.26 4.03 -14.81
N GLN A 195 8.95 2.76 -14.52
CA GLN A 195 9.96 1.68 -14.45
C GLN A 195 10.67 1.44 -15.78
N GLN A 196 9.98 1.66 -16.90
CA GLN A 196 10.55 1.61 -18.25
C GLN A 196 11.33 2.88 -18.64
N GLY A 197 11.37 3.90 -17.79
CA GLY A 197 12.01 5.19 -18.07
C GLY A 197 11.21 6.12 -18.99
N GLN A 198 9.95 5.78 -19.29
CA GLN A 198 9.05 6.58 -20.12
C GLN A 198 8.38 7.70 -19.30
N HIS A 199 9.19 8.55 -18.69
CA HIS A 199 8.76 9.56 -17.72
C HIS A 199 7.71 10.55 -18.26
N ASP A 200 7.81 10.95 -19.53
CA ASP A 200 6.85 11.90 -20.12
C ASP A 200 5.44 11.33 -20.26
N GLU A 201 5.32 10.05 -20.63
CA GLU A 201 4.02 9.39 -20.69
C GLU A 201 3.48 9.13 -19.29
N ALA A 202 4.33 8.71 -18.34
CA ALA A 202 3.93 8.54 -16.94
C ALA A 202 3.38 9.85 -16.35
N LEU A 203 4.04 10.99 -16.57
CA LEU A 203 3.55 12.31 -16.15
C LEU A 203 2.18 12.64 -16.76
N ARG A 204 1.98 12.40 -18.07
CA ARG A 204 0.69 12.63 -18.72
C ARG A 204 -0.43 11.80 -18.06
N ARG A 205 -0.15 10.54 -17.71
CA ARG A 205 -1.11 9.66 -17.04
C ARG A 205 -1.43 10.13 -15.62
N TYR A 206 -0.42 10.40 -14.79
CA TYR A 206 -0.67 10.90 -13.43
C TYR A 206 -1.37 12.25 -13.40
N GLN A 207 -1.05 13.16 -14.33
CA GLN A 207 -1.72 14.46 -14.40
C GLN A 207 -3.22 14.31 -14.70
N ARG A 208 -3.58 13.35 -15.55
CA ARG A 208 -4.99 13.02 -15.83
C ARG A 208 -5.71 12.49 -14.57
N VAL A 209 -5.09 11.56 -13.85
CA VAL A 209 -5.63 11.02 -12.58
C VAL A 209 -5.79 12.12 -11.55
N LYS A 210 -4.77 12.97 -11.39
CA LYS A 210 -4.78 14.12 -10.48
C LYS A 210 -5.96 15.05 -10.77
N ASN A 211 -6.15 15.45 -12.03
CA ASN A 211 -7.24 16.35 -12.39
C ASN A 211 -8.62 15.76 -12.06
N SER A 212 -8.85 14.47 -12.37
CA SER A 212 -10.11 13.80 -12.04
C SER A 212 -10.34 13.68 -10.52
N LEU A 213 -9.29 13.35 -9.76
CA LEU A 213 -9.37 13.28 -8.29
C LEU A 213 -9.60 14.66 -7.66
N GLU A 214 -8.96 15.71 -8.19
CA GLU A 214 -9.17 17.09 -7.74
C GLU A 214 -10.62 17.55 -7.94
N GLU A 215 -11.24 17.20 -9.08
CA GLU A 215 -12.64 17.52 -9.36
C GLU A 215 -13.61 16.77 -8.43
N ARG A 216 -13.32 15.50 -8.12
CA ARG A 216 -14.21 14.62 -7.34
C ARG A 216 -14.09 14.81 -5.83
N LEU A 217 -12.86 14.89 -5.33
CA LEU A 217 -12.54 14.81 -3.89
C LEU A 217 -11.91 16.09 -3.35
N GLY A 218 -11.44 16.97 -4.25
CA GLY A 218 -10.69 18.16 -3.89
C GLY A 218 -9.18 17.94 -3.90
N LYS A 219 -8.46 19.07 -3.94
CA LYS A 219 -6.99 19.13 -4.02
C LYS A 219 -6.30 18.59 -2.78
N ASP A 220 -6.94 18.79 -1.64
CA ASP A 220 -6.44 18.48 -0.32
C ASP A 220 -6.72 17.00 0.04
N HIS A 221 -7.49 16.25 -0.75
CA HIS A 221 -7.84 14.87 -0.40
C HIS A 221 -6.61 13.94 -0.39
N PRO A 222 -6.44 13.04 0.60
CA PRO A 222 -5.30 12.13 0.68
C PRO A 222 -5.02 11.33 -0.59
N GLU A 223 -6.05 10.83 -1.27
CA GLU A 223 -5.91 10.13 -2.58
C GLU A 223 -5.30 11.04 -3.66
N THR A 224 -5.71 12.31 -3.72
CA THR A 224 -5.15 13.28 -4.66
C THR A 224 -3.67 13.53 -4.34
N LEU A 225 -3.35 13.67 -3.06
CA LEU A 225 -1.97 13.91 -2.60
C LEU A 225 -1.04 12.71 -2.86
N ILE A 226 -1.56 11.48 -2.90
CA ILE A 226 -0.76 10.31 -3.31
C ILE A 226 -0.28 10.51 -4.75
N ILE A 227 -1.14 10.99 -5.64
CA ILE A 227 -0.78 11.25 -7.04
C ILE A 227 0.19 12.43 -7.15
N VAL A 228 0.01 13.49 -6.35
CA VAL A 228 0.99 14.60 -6.27
C VAL A 228 2.37 14.07 -5.89
N PHE A 229 2.46 13.19 -4.89
CA PHE A 229 3.71 12.55 -4.49
C PHE A 229 4.32 11.70 -5.63
N ARG A 230 3.49 10.92 -6.35
CA ARG A 230 3.95 10.11 -7.51
C ARG A 230 4.50 10.98 -8.64
N ILE A 231 3.86 12.10 -8.94
CA ILE A 231 4.37 13.06 -9.93
C ILE A 231 5.76 13.57 -9.53
N GLY A 232 5.98 13.86 -8.24
CA GLY A 232 7.30 14.21 -7.70
C GLY A 232 8.35 13.13 -7.95
N ALA A 233 8.00 11.86 -7.71
CA ALA A 233 8.90 10.72 -7.97
C ALA A 233 9.26 10.58 -9.47
N VAL A 234 8.31 10.78 -10.38
CA VAL A 234 8.60 10.74 -11.83
C VAL A 234 9.56 11.88 -12.23
N TRP A 235 9.36 13.09 -11.71
CA TRP A 235 10.29 14.21 -11.95
C TRP A 235 11.69 13.93 -11.39
N GLU A 236 11.77 13.29 -10.23
CA GLU A 236 13.02 12.83 -9.64
C GLU A 236 13.71 11.80 -10.55
N GLY A 237 12.97 10.82 -11.10
CA GLY A 237 13.47 9.84 -12.06
C GLY A 237 14.01 10.50 -13.34
N LYS A 238 13.32 11.54 -13.82
CA LYS A 238 13.73 12.38 -14.95
C LYS A 238 14.90 13.32 -14.62
N ARG A 239 15.39 13.31 -13.37
CA ARG A 239 16.48 14.16 -12.84
C ARG A 239 16.19 15.67 -12.88
N ASN A 240 14.91 16.05 -12.96
CA ASN A 240 14.49 17.42 -12.80
C ASN A 240 14.17 17.66 -11.32
N TYR A 241 15.20 17.91 -10.54
CA TYR A 241 15.10 17.98 -9.08
C TYR A 241 14.31 19.20 -8.60
N ASP A 242 14.32 20.31 -9.35
CA ASP A 242 13.55 21.50 -9.00
C ASP A 242 12.04 21.24 -9.04
N GLU A 243 11.55 20.55 -10.08
CA GLU A 243 10.14 20.15 -10.14
C GLU A 243 9.81 19.08 -9.11
N ALA A 244 10.68 18.08 -8.92
CA ALA A 244 10.48 17.04 -7.91
C ALA A 244 10.29 17.64 -6.51
N LEU A 245 11.12 18.61 -6.13
CA LEU A 245 11.00 19.31 -4.85
C LEU A 245 9.66 20.01 -4.69
N LYS A 246 9.16 20.70 -5.73
CA LYS A 246 7.86 21.40 -5.64
C LYS A 246 6.73 20.42 -5.31
N PHE A 247 6.69 19.28 -6.00
CA PHE A 247 5.63 18.28 -5.79
C PHE A 247 5.75 17.57 -4.45
N PHE A 248 6.97 17.20 -4.02
CA PHE A 248 7.16 16.58 -2.70
C PHE A 248 6.89 17.57 -1.56
N GLN A 249 7.26 18.83 -1.71
CA GLN A 249 6.99 19.88 -0.72
C GLN A 249 5.49 20.12 -0.61
N GLN A 250 4.79 20.25 -1.74
CA GLN A 250 3.34 20.37 -1.77
C GLN A 250 2.66 19.19 -1.06
N ALA A 251 3.05 17.96 -1.39
CA ALA A 251 2.48 16.78 -0.74
C ALA A 251 2.74 16.78 0.78
N MET A 252 3.96 17.14 1.20
CA MET A 252 4.31 17.21 2.63
C MET A 252 3.46 18.24 3.38
N ASP A 253 3.38 19.47 2.87
CA ASP A 253 2.69 20.57 3.53
C ASP A 253 1.18 20.28 3.67
N GLU A 254 0.56 19.75 2.62
CA GLU A 254 -0.86 19.39 2.65
C GLU A 254 -1.13 18.18 3.54
N TYR A 255 -0.28 17.14 3.52
CA TYR A 255 -0.41 16.03 4.46
C TYR A 255 -0.25 16.49 5.91
N GLN A 256 0.70 17.35 6.19
CA GLN A 256 0.93 17.91 7.52
C GLN A 256 -0.29 18.71 8.01
N LYS A 257 -0.90 19.51 7.13
CA LYS A 257 -2.09 20.32 7.43
C LYS A 257 -3.32 19.46 7.74
N ILE A 258 -3.50 18.34 7.04
CA ILE A 258 -4.75 17.56 7.05
C ILE A 258 -4.67 16.39 8.02
N LEU A 259 -3.55 15.69 8.02
CA LEU A 259 -3.33 14.45 8.78
C LEU A 259 -2.42 14.66 10.00
N GLY A 260 -1.74 15.81 10.07
CA GLY A 260 -0.82 16.16 11.15
C GLY A 260 0.64 15.79 10.85
N ASP A 261 1.52 16.26 11.74
CA ASP A 261 2.97 16.12 11.57
C ASP A 261 3.46 14.67 11.68
N ASN A 262 2.85 13.92 12.61
CA ASN A 262 3.19 12.55 12.95
C ASN A 262 2.37 11.53 12.15
N HIS A 263 1.99 11.85 10.92
CA HIS A 263 1.30 10.91 10.05
C HIS A 263 2.31 10.17 9.15
N PRO A 264 2.17 8.85 8.91
CA PRO A 264 3.05 8.11 8.01
C PRO A 264 3.24 8.76 6.62
N TRP A 265 2.16 9.22 6.00
CA TRP A 265 2.22 9.95 4.72
C TRP A 265 3.03 11.25 4.77
N THR A 266 2.97 12.02 5.87
CA THR A 266 3.79 13.22 6.07
C THR A 266 5.27 12.85 6.10
N HIS A 267 5.63 11.81 6.85
CA HIS A 267 7.02 11.32 6.89
C HIS A 267 7.48 10.72 5.57
N ARG A 268 6.59 10.07 4.80
CA ARG A 268 6.91 9.58 3.46
C ARG A 268 7.26 10.73 2.51
N ALA A 269 6.50 11.83 2.55
CA ALA A 269 6.80 13.03 1.76
C ALA A 269 8.15 13.64 2.15
N ARG A 270 8.48 13.71 3.45
CA ARG A 270 9.80 14.12 3.96
C ARG A 270 10.93 13.23 3.44
N CYS A 271 10.73 11.91 3.43
CA CYS A 271 11.68 10.97 2.83
C CYS A 271 11.91 11.26 1.34
N GLY A 272 10.84 11.56 0.57
CA GLY A 272 10.95 11.99 -0.82
C GLY A 272 11.80 13.26 -1.00
N LEU A 273 11.51 14.31 -0.23
CA LEU A 273 12.28 15.56 -0.23
C LEU A 273 13.77 15.33 0.06
N SER A 274 14.07 14.60 1.12
CA SER A 274 15.45 14.28 1.50
C SER A 274 16.19 13.51 0.40
N GLY A 275 15.51 12.59 -0.30
CA GLY A 275 16.09 11.85 -1.44
C GLY A 275 16.52 12.78 -2.58
N VAL A 276 15.71 13.82 -2.87
CA VAL A 276 16.06 14.82 -3.88
C VAL A 276 17.23 15.70 -3.42
N PHE A 277 17.24 16.18 -2.17
CA PHE A 277 18.36 16.97 -1.63
C PHE A 277 19.69 16.23 -1.72
N VAL A 278 19.70 14.92 -1.45
CA VAL A 278 20.88 14.04 -1.58
C VAL A 278 21.38 13.95 -3.02
N LYS A 279 20.49 14.00 -4.00
CA LYS A 279 20.85 13.98 -5.42
C LYS A 279 21.37 15.33 -5.92
N MET A 280 20.98 16.43 -5.26
CA MET A 280 21.50 17.78 -5.51
C MET A 280 22.80 18.10 -4.76
N GLY A 281 23.22 17.24 -3.83
CA GLY A 281 24.45 17.41 -3.04
C GLY A 281 24.26 18.02 -1.64
N GLY A 282 23.03 18.38 -1.25
CA GLY A 282 22.68 18.89 0.08
C GLY A 282 22.56 17.77 1.11
N CYS A 283 23.68 17.09 1.44
CA CYS A 283 23.64 15.91 2.31
C CYS A 283 23.29 16.24 3.77
N ASP A 284 23.68 17.41 4.28
CA ASP A 284 23.47 17.77 5.69
C ASP A 284 22.00 18.12 5.98
N GLU A 285 21.37 18.92 5.13
CA GLU A 285 19.94 19.24 5.22
C GLU A 285 19.09 17.98 5.02
N ALA A 286 19.46 17.14 4.06
CA ALA A 286 18.78 15.86 3.84
C ALA A 286 18.88 14.92 5.05
N ALA A 287 20.05 14.83 5.68
CA ALA A 287 20.25 13.98 6.85
C ALA A 287 19.33 14.38 8.01
N GLN A 288 19.13 15.68 8.23
CA GLN A 288 18.23 16.17 9.28
C GLN A 288 16.77 15.80 8.98
N ILE A 289 16.28 16.15 7.79
CA ILE A 289 14.89 15.87 7.37
C ILE A 289 14.61 14.36 7.41
N HIS A 290 15.56 13.56 6.91
CA HIS A 290 15.43 12.11 6.85
C HIS A 290 15.50 11.46 8.22
N SER A 291 16.36 11.94 9.13
CA SER A 291 16.45 11.43 10.49
C SER A 291 15.15 11.65 11.28
N ASP A 292 14.55 12.83 11.14
CA ASP A 292 13.28 13.14 11.80
C ASP A 292 12.13 12.31 11.19
N ALA A 293 12.13 12.11 9.87
CA ALA A 293 11.18 11.23 9.20
C ALA A 293 11.30 9.76 9.65
N LEU A 294 12.53 9.24 9.72
CA LEU A 294 12.79 7.87 10.17
C LEU A 294 12.34 7.66 11.62
N ARG A 295 12.64 8.60 12.52
CA ARG A 295 12.22 8.52 13.93
C ARG A 295 10.70 8.50 14.08
N GLY A 296 10.01 9.31 13.28
CA GLY A 296 8.54 9.31 13.21
C GLY A 296 7.99 7.96 12.76
N LEU A 297 8.50 7.44 11.63
CA LEU A 297 8.10 6.13 11.11
C LEU A 297 8.40 4.98 12.08
N GLU A 298 9.55 4.98 12.76
CA GLU A 298 9.88 4.01 13.81
C GLU A 298 8.87 4.05 14.97
N THR A 299 8.41 5.25 15.35
CA THR A 299 7.44 5.42 16.44
C THR A 299 6.03 4.98 16.04
N ILE A 300 5.61 5.28 14.82
CA ILE A 300 4.22 5.05 14.37
C ILE A 300 4.03 3.62 13.83
N LEU A 301 4.95 3.19 12.96
CA LEU A 301 4.83 1.91 12.25
C LEU A 301 5.65 0.80 12.90
N GLY A 302 6.60 1.15 13.76
CA GLY A 302 7.58 0.22 14.33
C GLY A 302 8.83 0.06 13.47
N SER A 303 9.88 -0.50 14.08
CA SER A 303 11.21 -0.64 13.45
C SER A 303 11.28 -1.72 12.37
N GLU A 304 10.37 -2.68 12.38
CA GLU A 304 10.35 -3.79 11.40
C GLU A 304 9.39 -3.51 10.23
N HIS A 305 8.61 -2.42 10.26
CA HIS A 305 7.73 -2.10 9.15
C HIS A 305 8.49 -1.82 7.84
N ARG A 306 7.97 -2.30 6.70
CA ARG A 306 8.65 -2.21 5.39
C ARG A 306 9.04 -0.78 5.01
N GLU A 307 8.20 0.21 5.30
CA GLU A 307 8.50 1.62 5.04
C GLU A 307 9.60 2.16 5.95
N THR A 308 9.57 1.82 7.24
CA THR A 308 10.62 2.20 8.20
C THR A 308 11.96 1.61 7.80
N LEU A 309 11.99 0.35 7.37
CA LEU A 309 13.20 -0.32 6.87
C LEU A 309 13.74 0.33 5.59
N THR A 310 12.85 0.89 4.76
CA THR A 310 13.23 1.60 3.55
C THR A 310 13.79 2.99 3.85
N ALA A 311 13.15 3.73 4.76
CA ALA A 311 13.72 4.97 5.29
C ALA A 311 15.09 4.70 5.95
N MET A 312 15.22 3.65 6.75
CA MET A 312 16.47 3.27 7.40
C MET A 312 17.60 3.00 6.38
N HIS A 313 17.31 2.25 5.31
CA HIS A 313 18.24 2.05 4.20
C HIS A 313 18.64 3.36 3.53
N ASN A 314 17.67 4.24 3.24
CA ASN A 314 17.94 5.51 2.59
C ASN A 314 18.76 6.43 3.49
N MET A 315 18.50 6.47 4.80
CA MET A 315 19.34 7.18 5.76
C MET A 315 20.78 6.66 5.77
N ALA A 316 20.97 5.34 5.67
CA ALA A 316 22.29 4.74 5.56
C ALA A 316 23.05 5.24 4.32
N VAL A 317 22.38 5.35 3.17
CA VAL A 317 22.94 5.95 1.94
C VAL A 317 23.36 7.41 2.16
N ILE A 318 22.57 8.19 2.91
CA ILE A 318 22.90 9.59 3.23
C ILE A 318 24.18 9.66 4.07
N LEU A 319 24.25 8.84 5.12
CA LEU A 319 25.41 8.78 6.02
C LEU A 319 26.68 8.31 5.29
N GLU A 320 26.55 7.35 4.37
CA GLU A 320 27.65 6.90 3.50
C GLU A 320 28.21 8.06 2.68
N LYS A 321 27.34 8.88 2.08
CA LYS A 321 27.76 10.08 1.33
C LYS A 321 28.41 11.16 2.20
N GLN A 322 28.05 11.23 3.48
CA GLN A 322 28.70 12.09 4.47
C GLN A 322 30.03 11.53 5.00
N GLY A 323 30.43 10.31 4.59
CA GLY A 323 31.62 9.63 5.12
C GLY A 323 31.43 9.04 6.52
N ARG A 324 30.20 9.01 7.04
CA ARG A 324 29.84 8.42 8.34
C ARG A 324 29.59 6.92 8.21
N TYR A 325 30.64 6.21 7.81
CA TYR A 325 30.58 4.80 7.41
C TYR A 325 30.10 3.85 8.54
N THR A 326 30.52 4.10 9.79
CA THR A 326 30.09 3.29 10.94
C THR A 326 28.58 3.34 11.15
N ASP A 327 28.02 4.55 11.08
CA ASP A 327 26.60 4.79 11.33
C ASP A 327 25.76 4.28 10.15
N ALA A 328 26.26 4.45 8.92
CA ALA A 328 25.68 3.88 7.72
C ALA A 328 25.63 2.34 7.80
N SER A 329 26.73 1.70 8.23
CA SER A 329 26.80 0.24 8.36
C SER A 329 25.77 -0.29 9.36
N ASP A 330 25.60 0.37 10.52
CA ASP A 330 24.59 -0.02 11.51
C ASP A 330 23.17 0.02 10.93
N LEU A 331 22.82 1.13 10.26
CA LEU A 331 21.50 1.28 9.64
C LEU A 331 21.27 0.29 8.49
N TYR A 332 22.28 0.04 7.65
CA TYR A 332 22.18 -1.00 6.60
C TYR A 332 21.96 -2.39 7.20
N GLN A 333 22.65 -2.71 8.30
CA GLN A 333 22.51 -4.00 8.96
C GLN A 333 21.11 -4.16 9.59
N ARG A 334 20.64 -3.15 10.34
CA ARG A 334 19.28 -3.13 10.90
C ARG A 334 18.22 -3.25 9.81
N ALA A 335 18.35 -2.50 8.72
CA ALA A 335 17.44 -2.59 7.58
C ALA A 335 17.47 -3.97 6.90
N ALA A 336 18.66 -4.57 6.73
CA ALA A 336 18.81 -5.89 6.14
C ALA A 336 18.19 -6.99 7.02
N THR A 337 18.45 -6.96 8.33
CA THR A 337 17.89 -7.93 9.27
C THR A 337 16.36 -7.81 9.36
N GLY A 338 15.82 -6.60 9.44
CA GLY A 338 14.37 -6.40 9.44
C GLY A 338 13.73 -6.84 8.12
N ARG A 339 14.32 -6.50 6.96
CA ARG A 339 13.81 -6.94 5.65
C ARG A 339 13.89 -8.46 5.48
N GLU A 340 14.91 -9.11 6.04
CA GLU A 340 14.98 -10.58 6.03
C GLU A 340 13.87 -11.23 6.83
N LYS A 341 13.48 -10.66 7.99
CA LYS A 341 12.35 -11.17 8.77
C LYS A 341 11.02 -10.97 8.05
N VAL A 342 10.81 -9.78 7.47
CA VAL A 342 9.50 -9.37 6.92
C VAL A 342 9.27 -9.80 5.46
N LEU A 343 10.32 -9.80 4.64
CA LEU A 343 10.25 -10.09 3.21
C LEU A 343 11.01 -11.36 2.82
N GLY A 344 11.66 -12.00 3.78
CA GLY A 344 12.52 -13.15 3.54
C GLY A 344 13.91 -12.79 3.02
N LYS A 345 14.78 -13.81 3.08
CA LYS A 345 16.22 -13.71 2.79
C LYS A 345 16.55 -13.31 1.35
N TRP A 346 15.71 -13.69 0.39
CA TRP A 346 15.97 -13.59 -1.04
C TRP A 346 15.21 -12.46 -1.73
N CYS A 347 14.47 -11.64 -0.97
CA CYS A 347 13.84 -10.46 -1.52
C CYS A 347 14.91 -9.47 -2.04
N ARG A 348 14.63 -8.85 -3.19
CA ARG A 348 15.49 -7.85 -3.83
C ARG A 348 15.85 -6.71 -2.87
N GLU A 349 14.89 -6.25 -2.08
CA GLU A 349 15.08 -5.19 -1.08
C GLU A 349 16.02 -5.62 0.05
N THR A 350 15.88 -6.85 0.55
CA THR A 350 16.78 -7.44 1.55
C THR A 350 18.20 -7.51 1.01
N TRP A 351 18.35 -7.91 -0.26
CA TRP A 351 19.65 -8.00 -0.91
C TRP A 351 20.30 -6.62 -1.09
N TYR A 352 19.54 -5.60 -1.48
CA TYR A 352 20.04 -4.23 -1.58
C TYR A 352 20.57 -3.67 -0.26
N SER A 353 19.86 -3.88 0.86
CA SER A 353 20.37 -3.47 2.18
C SER A 353 21.65 -4.21 2.54
N ARG A 354 21.74 -5.50 2.22
CA ARG A 354 22.97 -6.27 2.45
C ARG A 354 24.15 -5.74 1.66
N ILE A 355 23.98 -5.41 0.37
CA ILE A 355 25.08 -4.83 -0.41
C ILE A 355 25.62 -3.57 0.27
N GLY A 356 24.75 -2.71 0.83
CA GLY A 356 25.16 -1.53 1.59
C GLY A 356 26.12 -1.86 2.74
N VAL A 357 25.83 -2.92 3.51
CA VAL A 357 26.74 -3.44 4.55
C VAL A 357 28.08 -3.85 3.94
N TRP A 358 28.07 -4.62 2.84
CA TRP A 358 29.29 -5.20 2.26
C TRP A 358 30.18 -4.16 1.57
N LYS A 359 29.62 -3.04 1.11
CA LYS A 359 30.39 -1.93 0.52
C LYS A 359 31.21 -1.15 1.55
N ILE A 360 30.80 -1.21 2.82
CA ILE A 360 31.32 -0.35 3.87
C ILE A 360 32.24 -1.10 4.84
N VAL A 361 32.14 -2.43 4.92
CA VAL A 361 33.09 -3.25 5.67
C VAL A 361 34.39 -3.40 4.86
N PRO A 362 35.56 -3.00 5.40
CA PRO A 362 36.85 -3.09 4.70
C PRO A 362 37.34 -4.51 4.45
#